data_AF-A0A7Y1YU79-F1
#
_entry.id   AF-A0A7Y1YU79-F1
#
_cell.length_a   1.000
_cell.length_b   1.000
_cell.length_c   1.000
_cell.angle_alpha   90.00
_cell.angle_beta   90.00
_cell.angle_gamma   90.00
#
_symmetry.space_group_name_H-M   'P 1'
#
loop_
_entity.id
_entity.type
_entity.pdbx_description
1 polymer ?
#
loop_
_entity_poly.entity_id
_entity_poly.type
_entity_poly.pdbx_seq_one_letter_code
_entity_poly.pdbx_strand_id
1 'polypeptide(L)'
;LVMLEAIRDFYYQTGKKIGMKPAGGISNAKLALQYLVIVRETLGEGWLNNTYFRFGASSLANDLLMQIIKQETGVYQSMNYFSKD
;
A
#
# COMPACT_ATOMS: atom_id res chain seq x y z
N LEU A 1 -12.46 0.09 -4.76
CA LEU A 1 -13.04 1.41 -5.06
C LEU A 1 -14.16 1.75 -4.10
N VAL A 2 -15.25 0.98 -4.04
CA VAL A 2 -16.42 1.21 -3.16
C VAL A 2 -16.07 1.67 -1.73
N MET A 3 -15.14 0.99 -1.04
CA MET A 3 -14.75 1.39 0.33
C MET A 3 -14.10 2.78 0.40
N LEU A 4 -13.29 3.15 -0.58
CA LEU A 4 -12.64 4.47 -0.63
C LEU A 4 -13.66 5.56 -0.92
N GLU A 5 -14.62 5.30 -1.82
CA GLU A 5 -15.71 6.23 -2.10
C GLU A 5 -16.58 6.44 -0.86
N ALA A 6 -16.91 5.37 -0.12
CA ALA A 6 -17.64 5.48 1.14
C ALA A 6 -16.88 6.32 2.20
N ILE A 7 -15.55 6.14 2.30
CA ILE A 7 -14.71 6.95 3.20
C ILE A 7 -14.71 8.42 2.77
N ARG A 8 -14.60 8.69 1.47
CA ARG A 8 -14.63 10.05 0.91
C ARG A 8 -15.94 10.74 1.24
N ASP A 9 -17.06 10.08 0.95
CA ASP A 9 -18.38 10.67 1.12
C ASP A 9 -18.67 10.90 2.62
N PHE A 10 -18.23 9.99 3.49
CA PHE A 10 -18.28 10.19 4.95
C PHE A 10 -17.44 11.40 5.40
N TYR A 11 -16.25 11.58 4.83
CA TYR A 11 -15.41 12.75 5.11
C TYR A 11 -16.09 14.05 4.68
N TYR A 12 -16.70 14.09 3.49
CA TYR A 12 -17.41 15.29 3.02
C TYR A 12 -18.62 15.65 3.88
N GLN A 13 -19.30 14.66 4.46
CA GLN A 13 -20.45 14.90 5.33
C GLN A 13 -20.04 15.32 6.75
N THR A 14 -18.92 14.82 7.28
CA THR A 14 -18.61 14.92 8.71
C THR A 14 -17.31 15.65 9.05
N GLY A 15 -16.44 15.88 8.06
CA GLY A 15 -15.07 16.36 8.25
C GLY A 15 -14.13 15.36 8.93
N LYS A 16 -14.58 14.14 9.26
CA LYS A 16 -13.78 13.14 9.97
C LYS A 16 -13.06 12.20 9.00
N LYS A 17 -11.74 12.06 9.17
CA LYS A 17 -10.94 11.13 8.36
C LYS A 17 -11.01 9.71 8.91
N ILE A 18 -11.32 8.75 8.02
CA ILE A 18 -11.30 7.31 8.31
C ILE A 18 -10.16 6.66 7.53
N GLY A 19 -9.41 5.78 8.19
CA GLY A 19 -8.31 5.05 7.57
C GLY A 19 -8.74 3.84 6.76
N MET A 20 -7.93 3.46 5.79
CA MET A 20 -8.12 2.29 4.94
C MET A 20 -6.97 1.28 5.14
N LYS A 21 -7.33 0.01 5.28
CA LYS A 21 -6.36 -1.10 5.35
C LYS A 21 -6.74 -2.19 4.36
N PRO A 22 -6.31 -2.14 3.09
CA PRO A 22 -6.53 -3.24 2.17
C PRO A 22 -5.71 -4.45 2.61
N ALA A 23 -6.31 -5.64 2.55
CA ALA A 23 -5.68 -6.88 2.98
C ALA A 23 -5.97 -8.03 2.02
N GLY A 24 -5.05 -8.98 1.96
CA GLY A 24 -5.16 -10.18 1.13
C GLY A 24 -4.70 -9.96 -0.32
N GLY A 25 -3.82 -10.83 -0.81
CA GLY A 25 -3.38 -10.86 -2.22
C GLY A 25 -2.42 -9.75 -2.65
N ILE A 26 -2.12 -8.77 -1.80
CA ILE A 26 -1.13 -7.71 -2.10
C ILE A 26 0.27 -8.27 -1.82
N SER A 27 0.92 -8.81 -2.85
CA SER A 27 2.18 -9.55 -2.71
C SER A 27 3.38 -8.90 -3.39
N ASN A 28 3.20 -7.84 -4.16
CA ASN A 28 4.30 -7.18 -4.88
C ASN A 28 4.16 -5.66 -4.97
N ALA A 29 5.28 -5.00 -5.25
CA ALA A 29 5.45 -3.55 -5.33
C ALA A 29 4.55 -2.91 -6.39
N LYS A 30 4.36 -3.56 -7.54
CA LYS A 30 3.52 -3.06 -8.62
C LYS A 30 2.06 -2.95 -8.17
N LEU A 31 1.54 -3.99 -7.52
CA LEU A 31 0.18 -3.99 -6.98
C LEU A 31 0.05 -3.01 -5.80
N ALA A 32 1.04 -2.94 -4.91
CA ALA A 32 1.06 -1.96 -3.84
C ALA A 32 0.99 -0.51 -4.38
N LEU A 33 1.73 -0.21 -5.45
CA LEU A 33 1.70 1.09 -6.10
C LEU A 33 0.30 1.43 -6.65
N GLN A 34 -0.39 0.46 -7.27
CA GLN A 34 -1.77 0.66 -7.73
C GLN A 34 -2.72 1.06 -6.60
N TYR A 35 -2.58 0.45 -5.41
CA TYR A 35 -3.37 0.83 -4.24
C TYR A 35 -3.05 2.26 -3.79
N LEU A 36 -1.77 2.64 -3.72
CA LEU A 36 -1.38 4.01 -3.34
C LEU A 36 -1.93 5.05 -4.32
N VAL A 37 -1.90 4.74 -5.63
CA VAL A 37 -2.49 5.61 -6.65
C VAL A 37 -3.99 5.76 -6.43
N ILE A 38 -4.74 4.67 -6.28
CA ILE A 38 -6.21 4.77 -6.11
C ILE A 38 -6.57 5.53 -4.82
N VAL A 39 -5.81 5.36 -3.74
CA VAL A 39 -6.00 6.16 -2.50
C VAL A 39 -5.75 7.64 -2.78
N ARG A 40 -4.66 7.98 -3.46
CA ARG A 40 -4.33 9.36 -3.83
C ARG A 40 -5.44 10.00 -4.66
N GLU A 41 -5.89 9.30 -5.71
CA GLU A 41 -6.89 9.83 -6.65
C GLU A 41 -8.29 9.93 -6.02
N THR A 42 -8.60 9.07 -5.04
CA THR A 42 -9.95 9.03 -4.44
C THR A 42 -10.07 9.89 -3.18
N LEU A 43 -9.04 9.88 -2.32
CA LEU A 43 -9.06 10.51 -0.99
C LEU A 43 -8.08 11.69 -0.88
N GLY A 44 -7.10 11.79 -1.77
CA GLY A 44 -6.06 12.81 -1.74
C GLY A 44 -4.85 12.43 -0.90
N GLU A 45 -3.81 13.25 -1.00
CA GLU A 45 -2.51 13.04 -0.35
C GLU A 45 -2.61 12.98 1.19
N GLY A 46 -3.60 13.65 1.78
CA GLY A 46 -3.83 13.65 3.23
C GLY A 46 -4.18 12.29 3.85
N TRP A 47 -4.39 11.25 3.04
CA TRP A 47 -4.59 9.85 3.48
C TRP A 47 -3.35 8.97 3.29
N LEU A 48 -2.31 9.45 2.60
CA LEU A 48 -1.08 8.69 2.33
C LEU A 48 -0.09 8.76 3.49
N ASN A 49 -0.52 8.29 4.66
CA ASN A 49 0.34 8.18 5.84
C ASN A 49 -0.07 6.99 6.70
N ASN A 50 0.79 6.63 7.66
CA ASN A 50 0.64 5.44 8.51
C ASN A 50 -0.62 5.43 9.42
N THR A 51 -1.30 6.58 9.55
CA THR A 51 -2.50 6.74 10.38
C THR A 51 -3.75 6.40 9.58
N TYR A 52 -3.79 6.81 8.30
CA TYR A 52 -4.96 6.64 7.43
C TYR A 52 -4.79 5.58 6.34
N PHE A 53 -3.58 5.04 6.16
CA PHE A 53 -3.35 3.96 5.22
C PHE A 53 -2.32 2.94 5.71
N ARG A 54 -2.65 1.66 5.58
CA ARG A 54 -1.79 0.52 5.95
C ARG A 54 -1.99 -0.62 4.95
N PHE A 55 -0.94 -1.33 4.56
CA PHE A 55 -1.10 -2.62 3.89
C PHE A 55 -1.32 -3.74 4.92
N GLY A 56 -2.32 -4.58 4.70
CA GLY A 56 -2.44 -5.89 5.35
C GLY A 56 -1.82 -6.96 4.46
N ALA A 57 -0.52 -7.17 4.58
CA ALA A 57 0.22 -8.10 3.73
C ALA A 57 1.18 -8.97 4.54
N SER A 58 1.44 -10.19 4.05
CA SER A 58 2.46 -11.10 4.57
C SER A 58 3.72 -11.07 3.68
N SER A 59 3.57 -11.34 2.38
CA SER A 59 4.70 -11.47 1.45
C SER A 59 5.20 -10.16 0.83
N LEU A 60 4.44 -9.07 0.91
CA LEU A 60 4.78 -7.79 0.26
C LEU A 60 6.12 -7.22 0.73
N ALA A 61 6.44 -7.36 2.02
CA ALA A 61 7.65 -6.77 2.59
C ALA A 61 8.93 -7.28 1.89
N ASN A 62 8.99 -8.59 1.63
CA ASN A 62 10.13 -9.20 0.95
C ASN A 62 10.25 -8.71 -0.50
N ASP A 63 9.12 -8.58 -1.22
CA ASP A 63 9.17 -8.05 -2.58
C ASP A 63 9.67 -6.60 -2.60
N LEU A 64 9.20 -5.75 -1.68
CA LEU A 64 9.68 -4.37 -1.59
C LEU A 64 11.19 -4.30 -1.30
N LEU A 65 11.70 -5.13 -0.39
CA LEU A 65 13.14 -5.19 -0.11
C LEU A 65 13.94 -5.64 -1.34
N MET A 66 13.46 -6.64 -2.09
CA MET A 66 14.09 -7.06 -3.35
C MET A 66 14.13 -5.92 -4.37
N GLN A 67 13.05 -5.16 -4.51
CA GLN A 67 13.00 -4.03 -5.44
C GLN A 67 13.95 -2.89 -5.03
N ILE A 68 14.06 -2.60 -3.74
CA ILE A 68 14.99 -1.58 -3.21
C ILE A 68 16.45 -1.99 -3.50
N ILE A 69 16.84 -3.21 -3.14
CA ILE A 69 18.21 -3.69 -3.37
C ILE A 69 18.53 -3.75 -4.88
N LYS A 70 17.56 -4.15 -5.71
CA LYS A 70 17.74 -4.13 -7.17
C LYS A 70 18.01 -2.71 -7.70
N GLN A 71 17.33 -1.70 -7.18
CA GLN A 71 17.54 -0.30 -7.56
C GLN A 71 18.91 0.22 -7.10
N GLU A 72 19.36 -0.16 -5.90
CA GLU A 72 20.65 0.27 -5.34
C GLU A 72 21.85 -0.41 -6.00
N THR A 73 21.74 -1.72 -6.27
CA THR A 73 22.87 -2.55 -6.72
C THR A 73 22.87 -2.84 -8.21
N GLY A 74 21.73 -2.67 -8.88
CA GLY A 74 21.54 -3.12 -10.27
C GLY A 74 21.42 -4.64 -10.44
N VAL A 75 21.48 -5.43 -9.36
CA VAL A 75 21.49 -6.91 -9.40
C VAL A 75 20.18 -7.48 -8.83
N TYR A 76 19.66 -8.54 -9.46
CA TYR A 76 18.46 -9.23 -8.95
C TYR A 76 18.81 -10.09 -7.74
N GLN A 77 18.01 -9.99 -6.70
CA GLN A 77 18.14 -10.78 -5.48
C GLN A 77 17.29 -12.06 -5.55
N SER A 78 17.72 -13.10 -4.85
CA SER A 78 16.92 -14.31 -4.64
C SER A 78 15.99 -14.14 -3.44
N MET A 79 14.78 -14.69 -3.51
CA MET A 79 13.87 -14.78 -2.37
C MET A 79 14.48 -15.52 -1.17
N ASN A 80 15.50 -16.36 -1.38
CA ASN A 80 16.19 -17.08 -0.31
C ASN A 80 16.98 -16.19 0.65
N TYR A 81 17.24 -14.92 0.31
CA TYR A 81 17.92 -13.97 1.17
C TYR A 81 16.98 -13.23 2.14
N PHE A 82 15.67 -13.45 2.04
CA PHE A 82 14.67 -12.75 2.82
C PHE A 82 13.87 -13.71 3.71
N SER A 83 13.16 -13.15 4.70
CA SER A 83 12.41 -13.94 5.68
C SER A 83 11.38 -14.85 5.00
N LYS A 84 11.11 -16.02 5.59
CA LYS A 84 10.14 -17.00 5.06
C LYS A 84 8.80 -17.01 5.81
N ASP A 85 8.54 -15.96 6.60
CA ASP A 85 7.32 -15.83 7.41
C ASP A 85 6.02 -16.01 6.60
#